data_AF-A0A6I9PJP7-F1
#
_entry.id   AF-A0A6I9PJP7-F1
#
_cell.length_a   1.000
_cell.length_b   1.000
_cell.length_c   1.000
_cell.angle_alpha   90.00
_cell.angle_beta   90.00
_cell.angle_gamma   90.00
#
_symmetry.space_group_name_H-M   'P 1'
#
loop_
_entity.id
_entity.type
_entity.pdbx_description
1 polymer ?
#
loop_
_entity_poly.entity_id
_entity_poly.type
_entity_poly.pdbx_seq_one_letter_code
_entity_poly.pdbx_strand_id
1 'polypeptide(L)'
;ALEMEVSDHLKARSVMSDKLKSKQKEVQKALKTLDQEVKLRKEKLQEAHQLQLFKANQRLLLEWSVKQSGEMAEKGLPKTRAEAERLIVEHQDWKTEIDARAERIDSVRDFGLGLIRSGHGLKAEIQKALNQLEEAKSGLGRAWLNRNTTLEQARTLQVRRFTFIQ
;
A
#
# COMPACT_ATOMS: atom_id res chain seq x y z
N ALA A 1 -23.18 -78.36 4.87
CA ALA A 1 -23.47 -77.32 5.88
C ALA A 1 -22.23 -76.49 6.16
N LEU A 2 -21.16 -77.08 6.72
CA LEU A 2 -19.91 -76.37 7.07
C LEU A 2 -19.22 -75.66 5.88
N GLU A 3 -19.14 -76.28 4.71
CA GLU A 3 -18.51 -75.65 3.52
C GLU A 3 -19.28 -74.41 3.04
N MET A 4 -20.60 -74.39 3.22
CA MET A 4 -21.46 -73.28 2.84
C MET A 4 -21.26 -72.09 3.77
N GLU A 5 -21.20 -72.32 5.10
CA GLU A 5 -20.87 -71.29 6.09
C GLU A 5 -19.47 -70.70 5.88
N VAL A 6 -18.47 -71.54 5.58
CA VAL A 6 -17.11 -71.07 5.29
C VAL A 6 -17.09 -70.19 4.04
N SER A 7 -17.83 -70.56 3.00
CA SER A 7 -17.98 -69.77 1.76
C SER A 7 -18.66 -68.42 2.01
N ASP A 8 -19.73 -68.40 2.82
CA ASP A 8 -20.46 -67.17 3.16
C ASP A 8 -19.61 -66.23 4.02
N HIS A 9 -18.84 -66.76 4.98
CA HIS A 9 -17.88 -65.98 5.76
C HIS A 9 -16.76 -65.38 4.90
N LEU A 10 -16.23 -66.13 3.93
CA LEU A 10 -15.21 -65.64 3.00
C LEU A 10 -15.76 -64.52 2.10
N LYS A 11 -16.99 -64.67 1.58
CA LYS A 11 -17.67 -63.61 0.82
C LYS A 11 -17.90 -62.35 1.65
N ALA A 12 -18.43 -62.49 2.88
CA ALA A 12 -18.67 -61.36 3.76
C ALA A 12 -17.38 -60.58 4.05
N ARG A 13 -16.27 -61.29 4.30
CA ARG A 13 -14.94 -60.69 4.51
C ARG A 13 -14.43 -59.97 3.25
N SER A 14 -14.62 -60.54 2.06
CA SER A 14 -14.28 -59.90 0.79
C SER A 14 -15.07 -58.59 0.59
N VAL A 15 -16.38 -58.63 0.79
CA VAL A 15 -17.27 -57.46 0.66
C VAL A 15 -16.90 -56.36 1.66
N MET A 16 -16.56 -56.71 2.90
CA MET A 16 -16.10 -55.73 3.89
C MET A 16 -14.75 -55.10 3.49
N SER A 17 -13.80 -55.90 2.99
CA SER A 17 -12.53 -55.40 2.45
C SER A 17 -12.76 -54.41 1.31
N ASP A 18 -13.67 -54.70 0.39
CA ASP A 18 -13.97 -53.83 -0.74
C ASP A 18 -14.64 -52.51 -0.30
N LYS A 19 -15.56 -52.58 0.68
CA LYS A 19 -16.14 -51.39 1.32
C LYS A 19 -15.07 -50.54 2.01
N LEU A 20 -14.13 -51.17 2.72
CA LEU A 20 -13.03 -50.46 3.39
C LEU A 20 -12.12 -49.76 2.37
N LYS A 21 -11.75 -50.44 1.27
CA LYS A 21 -10.97 -49.85 0.17
C LYS A 21 -11.71 -48.68 -0.49
N SER A 22 -13.02 -48.80 -0.69
CA SER A 22 -13.83 -47.71 -1.23
C SER A 22 -13.80 -46.49 -0.30
N LYS A 23 -14.03 -46.70 1.00
CA LYS A 23 -13.99 -45.64 2.00
C LYS A 23 -12.61 -44.99 2.09
N GLN A 24 -11.55 -45.78 2.02
CA GLN A 24 -10.18 -45.25 1.98
C GLN A 24 -9.95 -44.34 0.76
N LYS A 25 -10.43 -44.74 -0.44
CA LYS A 25 -10.34 -43.90 -1.65
C LYS A 25 -11.14 -42.61 -1.54
N GLU A 26 -12.35 -42.68 -0.98
CA GLU A 26 -13.19 -41.50 -0.71
C GLU A 26 -12.48 -40.51 0.22
N VAL A 27 -11.92 -41.00 1.34
CA VAL A 27 -11.17 -40.17 2.30
C VAL A 27 -9.93 -39.56 1.64
N GLN A 28 -9.17 -40.33 0.86
CA GLN A 28 -8.01 -39.82 0.13
C GLN A 28 -8.38 -38.72 -0.87
N LYS A 29 -9.50 -38.88 -1.58
CA LYS A 29 -10.02 -37.86 -2.50
C LYS A 29 -10.43 -36.60 -1.73
N ALA A 30 -11.18 -36.76 -0.63
CA ALA A 30 -11.61 -35.65 0.20
C ALA A 30 -10.42 -34.87 0.78
N LEU A 31 -9.38 -35.55 1.26
CA LEU A 31 -8.17 -34.92 1.78
C LEU A 31 -7.42 -34.12 0.70
N LYS A 32 -7.31 -34.66 -0.53
CA LYS A 32 -6.69 -33.94 -1.65
C LYS A 32 -7.46 -32.68 -2.02
N THR A 33 -8.79 -32.77 -2.09
CA THR A 33 -9.64 -31.60 -2.35
C THR A 33 -9.49 -30.57 -1.23
N LEU A 34 -9.51 -30.99 0.04
CA LEU A 34 -9.33 -30.08 1.17
C LEU A 34 -7.98 -29.35 1.11
N ASP A 35 -6.89 -30.05 0.80
CA ASP A 35 -5.56 -29.44 0.65
C ASP A 35 -5.53 -28.35 -0.44
N GLN A 36 -6.19 -28.61 -1.59
CA GLN A 36 -6.31 -27.63 -2.67
C GLN A 36 -7.12 -26.39 -2.24
N GLU A 37 -8.26 -26.59 -1.59
CA GLU A 37 -9.11 -25.49 -1.11
C GLU A 37 -8.41 -24.64 -0.03
N VAL A 38 -7.65 -25.27 0.88
CA VAL A 38 -6.88 -24.57 1.90
C VAL A 38 -5.78 -23.70 1.26
N LYS A 39 -5.07 -24.23 0.25
CA LYS A 39 -4.06 -23.47 -0.49
C LYS A 39 -4.66 -22.28 -1.22
N LEU A 40 -5.74 -22.49 -1.96
CA LEU A 40 -6.44 -21.42 -2.67
C LEU A 40 -6.95 -20.33 -1.71
N ARG A 41 -7.50 -20.73 -0.56
CA ARG A 41 -7.96 -19.79 0.45
C ARG A 41 -6.81 -18.96 1.03
N LYS A 42 -5.66 -19.60 1.29
CA LYS A 42 -4.46 -18.91 1.79
C LYS A 42 -3.96 -17.88 0.80
N GLU A 43 -3.88 -18.23 -0.49
CA GLU A 43 -3.46 -17.33 -1.56
C GLU A 43 -4.38 -16.12 -1.67
N LYS A 44 -5.70 -16.32 -1.74
CA LYS A 44 -6.70 -15.23 -1.78
C LYS A 44 -6.61 -14.32 -0.56
N LEU A 45 -6.39 -14.88 0.63
CA LEU A 45 -6.25 -14.09 1.86
C LEU A 45 -4.98 -13.25 1.82
N GLN A 46 -3.87 -13.81 1.34
CA GLN A 46 -2.61 -13.09 1.19
C GLN A 46 -2.74 -11.94 0.19
N GLU A 47 -3.37 -12.17 -0.97
CA GLU A 47 -3.64 -11.12 -1.97
C GLU A 47 -4.50 -10.00 -1.39
N ALA A 48 -5.60 -10.34 -0.71
CA ALA A 48 -6.49 -9.36 -0.09
C ALA A 48 -5.77 -8.53 0.99
N HIS A 49 -4.92 -9.17 1.80
CA HIS A 49 -4.12 -8.50 2.80
C HIS A 49 -3.10 -7.54 2.17
N GLN A 50 -2.38 -7.98 1.15
CA GLN A 50 -1.41 -7.14 0.43
C GLN A 50 -2.10 -5.93 -0.22
N LEU A 51 -3.27 -6.12 -0.83
CA LEU A 51 -4.05 -5.02 -1.40
C LEU A 51 -4.50 -4.01 -0.33
N GLN A 52 -5.01 -4.49 0.81
CA GLN A 52 -5.41 -3.63 1.92
C GLN A 52 -4.22 -2.82 2.46
N LEU A 53 -3.07 -3.46 2.63
CA LEU A 53 -1.84 -2.81 3.05
C LEU A 53 -1.42 -1.71 2.06
N PHE A 54 -1.48 -1.98 0.76
CA PHE A 54 -1.22 -0.98 -0.28
C PHE A 54 -2.19 0.21 -0.16
N LYS A 55 -3.50 -0.06 -0.16
CA LYS A 55 -4.55 0.97 -0.11
C LYS A 55 -4.45 1.85 1.14
N ALA A 56 -4.15 1.25 2.29
CA ALA A 56 -3.99 1.99 3.54
C ALA A 56 -2.78 2.93 3.51
N ASN A 57 -1.61 2.45 3.09
CA ASN A 57 -0.40 3.28 3.00
C ASN A 57 -0.54 4.36 1.93
N GLN A 58 -1.09 4.02 0.76
CA GLN A 58 -1.31 4.97 -0.33
C GLN A 58 -2.23 6.12 0.11
N ARG A 59 -3.35 5.81 0.78
CA ARG A 59 -4.29 6.83 1.26
C ARG A 59 -3.64 7.78 2.28
N LEU A 60 -2.93 7.23 3.26
CA LEU A 60 -2.27 8.02 4.30
C LEU A 60 -1.25 9.01 3.70
N LEU A 61 -0.44 8.56 2.74
CA LEU A 61 0.55 9.41 2.09
C LEU A 61 -0.08 10.43 1.14
N LEU A 62 -1.16 10.06 0.45
CA LEU A 62 -1.92 10.97 -0.40
C LEU A 62 -2.53 12.11 0.43
N GLU A 63 -3.25 11.78 1.49
CA GLU A 63 -3.88 12.76 2.40
C GLU A 63 -2.85 13.70 3.00
N TRP A 64 -1.73 13.16 3.49
CA TRP A 64 -0.63 13.98 4.02
C TRP A 64 -0.05 14.92 2.95
N SER A 65 0.23 14.41 1.75
CA SER A 65 0.83 15.22 0.67
C SER A 65 -0.10 16.36 0.23
N VAL A 66 -1.39 16.09 0.09
CA VAL A 66 -2.40 17.10 -0.25
C VAL A 66 -2.53 18.14 0.87
N LYS A 67 -2.62 17.70 2.13
CA LYS A 67 -2.71 18.59 3.29
C LYS A 67 -1.51 19.52 3.38
N GLN A 68 -0.28 18.98 3.32
CA GLN A 68 0.95 19.77 3.39
C GLN A 68 1.06 20.76 2.22
N SER A 69 0.66 20.36 1.02
CA SER A 69 0.62 21.26 -0.14
C SER A 69 -0.33 22.44 0.10
N GLY A 70 -1.50 22.18 0.68
CA GLY A 70 -2.48 23.22 1.04
C GLY A 70 -1.94 24.18 2.10
N GLU A 71 -1.38 23.64 3.19
CA GLU A 71 -0.79 24.44 4.26
C GLU A 71 0.32 25.36 3.74
N MET A 72 1.16 24.91 2.81
CA MET A 72 2.19 25.75 2.17
C MET A 72 1.59 26.86 1.31
N ALA A 73 0.53 26.56 0.56
CA ALA A 73 -0.13 27.50 -0.34
C ALA A 73 -0.89 28.61 0.41
N GLU A 74 -1.43 28.31 1.60
CA GLU A 74 -2.15 29.27 2.42
C GLU A 74 -1.23 30.28 3.13
N LYS A 75 0.06 29.98 3.28
CA LYS A 75 0.99 30.93 3.92
C LYS A 75 1.23 32.14 3.02
N GLY A 76 0.87 33.32 3.51
CA GLY A 76 1.14 34.60 2.85
C GLY A 76 2.59 35.07 2.96
N LEU A 77 2.84 36.27 2.44
CA LEU A 77 4.13 36.97 2.55
C LEU A 77 4.39 37.41 4.02
N PRO A 78 5.63 37.30 4.52
CA PRO A 78 5.98 37.83 5.82
C PRO A 78 5.88 39.36 5.85
N LYS A 79 5.26 39.91 6.89
CA LYS A 79 5.11 41.36 7.10
C LYS A 79 6.21 41.95 7.97
N THR A 80 6.88 41.12 8.76
CA THR A 80 7.98 41.51 9.66
C THR A 80 9.20 40.63 9.46
N ARG A 81 10.37 41.09 9.93
CA ARG A 81 11.60 40.30 9.94
C ARG A 81 11.47 39.03 10.79
N ALA A 82 10.92 39.15 11.99
CA ALA A 82 10.72 38.01 12.88
C ALA A 82 9.76 36.96 12.27
N GLU A 83 8.71 37.41 11.59
CA GLU A 83 7.81 36.50 10.86
C GLU A 83 8.51 35.82 9.67
N ALA A 84 9.38 36.53 8.95
CA ALA A 84 10.18 35.94 7.86
C ALA A 84 11.13 34.85 8.37
N GLU A 85 11.87 35.13 9.44
CA GLU A 85 12.78 34.16 10.06
C GLU A 85 12.03 32.89 10.52
N ARG A 86 10.87 33.04 11.18
CA ARG A 86 10.02 31.91 11.58
C ARG A 86 9.54 31.08 10.38
N LEU A 87 9.06 31.74 9.32
CA LEU A 87 8.54 31.05 8.14
C LEU A 87 9.63 30.33 7.34
N ILE A 88 10.88 30.81 7.39
CA ILE A 88 12.04 30.12 6.79
C ILE A 88 12.35 28.84 7.56
N VAL A 89 12.35 28.89 8.90
CA VAL A 89 12.56 27.70 9.73
C VAL A 89 11.47 26.66 9.47
N GLU A 90 10.19 27.07 9.52
CA GLU A 90 9.05 26.19 9.21
C GLU A 90 9.19 25.54 7.81
N HIS A 91 9.66 26.32 6.82
CA HIS A 91 9.87 25.82 5.46
C HIS A 91 10.99 24.77 5.37
N GLN A 92 12.05 24.92 6.15
CA GLN A 92 13.14 23.95 6.22
C GLN A 92 12.72 22.67 6.96
N ASP A 93 11.88 22.79 7.99
CA ASP A 93 11.29 21.65 8.69
C ASP A 93 10.42 20.83 7.74
N TRP A 94 9.56 21.50 6.96
CA TRP A 94 8.77 20.85 5.92
C TRP A 94 9.63 20.15 4.87
N LYS A 95 10.77 20.73 4.47
CA LYS A 95 11.68 20.08 3.51
C LYS A 95 12.21 18.77 4.06
N THR A 96 12.64 18.79 5.32
CA THR A 96 13.14 17.60 6.03
C THR A 96 12.05 16.53 6.10
N GLU A 97 10.81 16.94 6.40
CA GLU A 97 9.66 16.06 6.48
C GLU A 97 9.28 15.44 5.12
N ILE A 98 9.33 16.24 4.05
CA ILE A 98 9.12 15.80 2.67
C ILE A 98 10.16 14.75 2.27
N ASP A 99 11.44 15.02 2.53
CA ASP A 99 12.53 14.12 2.16
C ASP A 99 12.41 12.78 2.88
N ALA A 100 12.15 12.81 4.19
CA ALA A 100 11.95 11.59 4.98
C ALA A 100 10.76 10.75 4.49
N ARG A 101 9.69 11.37 3.99
CA ARG A 101 8.51 10.66 3.47
C ARG A 101 8.62 10.28 2.00
N ALA A 102 9.51 10.90 1.23
CA ALA A 102 9.72 10.58 -0.17
C ALA A 102 10.08 9.09 -0.38
N GLU A 103 10.98 8.56 0.47
CA GLU A 103 11.34 7.13 0.46
C GLU A 103 10.14 6.21 0.71
N ARG A 104 9.24 6.64 1.60
CA ARG A 104 8.02 5.87 1.91
C ARG A 104 7.04 5.89 0.74
N ILE A 105 6.90 7.03 0.05
CA ILE A 105 6.09 7.13 -1.17
C ILE A 105 6.65 6.21 -2.26
N ASP A 106 7.96 6.21 -2.48
CA ASP A 106 8.62 5.36 -3.47
C ASP A 106 8.46 3.87 -3.13
N SER A 107 8.57 3.51 -1.85
CA SER A 107 8.32 2.14 -1.38
C SER A 107 6.89 1.67 -1.65
N VAL A 108 5.88 2.53 -1.40
CA VAL A 108 4.47 2.22 -1.69
C VAL A 108 4.23 2.09 -3.19
N ARG A 109 4.89 2.92 -4.00
CA ARG A 109 4.84 2.83 -5.46
C ARG A 109 5.36 1.47 -5.92
N ASP A 110 6.55 1.09 -5.48
CA ASP A 110 7.20 -0.13 -5.91
C ASP A 110 6.42 -1.38 -5.45
N PHE A 111 5.84 -1.33 -4.25
CA PHE A 111 4.92 -2.35 -3.76
C PHE A 111 3.67 -2.48 -4.66
N GLY A 112 3.02 -1.37 -5.00
CA GLY A 112 1.85 -1.36 -5.89
C GLY A 112 2.17 -1.89 -7.29
N LEU A 113 3.31 -1.49 -7.86
CA LEU A 113 3.80 -2.03 -9.13
C LEU A 113 4.08 -3.53 -9.05
N GLY A 114 4.58 -4.01 -7.91
CA GLY A 114 4.74 -5.43 -7.62
C GLY A 114 3.43 -6.21 -7.69
N LEU A 115 2.35 -5.68 -7.09
CA LEU A 115 1.01 -6.27 -7.17
C LEU A 115 0.47 -6.29 -8.61
N ILE A 116 0.75 -5.28 -9.41
CA ILE A 116 0.37 -5.26 -10.83
C ILE A 116 1.13 -6.36 -11.59
N ARG A 117 2.44 -6.49 -11.37
CA ARG A 117 3.28 -7.52 -12.02
C ARG A 117 2.90 -8.94 -11.64
N SER A 118 2.37 -9.16 -10.43
CA SER A 118 1.87 -10.48 -10.02
C SER A 118 0.53 -10.86 -10.66
N GLY A 119 -0.04 -10.00 -11.53
CA GLY A 119 -1.30 -10.28 -12.22
C GLY A 119 -2.55 -10.04 -11.37
N HIS A 120 -2.45 -9.23 -10.31
CA HIS A 120 -3.57 -8.98 -9.41
C HIS A 120 -4.81 -8.44 -10.16
N GLY A 121 -5.98 -9.01 -9.87
CA GLY A 121 -7.23 -8.74 -10.61
C GLY A 121 -7.68 -7.27 -10.61
N LEU A 122 -7.25 -6.50 -9.62
CA LEU A 122 -7.54 -5.06 -9.47
C LEU A 122 -6.42 -4.13 -9.97
N LYS A 123 -5.57 -4.60 -10.91
CA LYS A 123 -4.46 -3.81 -11.48
C LYS A 123 -4.82 -2.39 -11.92
N ALA A 124 -6.01 -2.18 -12.48
CA ALA A 124 -6.46 -0.86 -12.94
C ALA A 124 -6.71 0.11 -11.77
N GLU A 125 -7.30 -0.38 -10.67
CA GLU A 125 -7.48 0.41 -9.45
C GLU A 125 -6.14 0.77 -8.82
N ILE A 126 -5.23 -0.21 -8.76
CA ILE A 126 -3.88 -0.01 -8.20
C ILE A 126 -3.15 1.05 -9.02
N GLN A 127 -3.18 0.95 -10.36
CA GLN A 127 -2.54 1.94 -11.23
C GLN A 127 -3.13 3.35 -11.05
N LYS A 128 -4.46 3.46 -10.91
CA LYS A 128 -5.11 4.74 -10.63
C LYS A 128 -4.63 5.33 -9.29
N ALA A 129 -4.57 4.52 -8.25
CA ALA A 129 -4.11 4.95 -6.92
C ALA A 129 -2.63 5.38 -6.93
N LEU A 130 -1.78 4.69 -7.70
CA LEU A 130 -0.39 5.07 -7.93
C LEU A 130 -0.29 6.44 -8.62
N ASN A 131 -1.05 6.66 -9.70
CA ASN A 131 -1.05 7.94 -10.41
C ASN A 131 -1.50 9.11 -9.52
N GLN A 132 -2.51 8.88 -8.66
CA GLN A 132 -2.96 9.88 -7.69
C GLN A 132 -1.86 10.24 -6.67
N LEU A 133 -1.13 9.24 -6.18
CA LEU A 133 -0.03 9.46 -5.24
C LEU A 133 1.13 10.22 -5.91
N GLU A 134 1.45 9.91 -7.16
CA GLU A 134 2.50 10.60 -7.92
C GLU A 134 2.13 12.05 -8.22
N GLU A 135 0.87 12.32 -8.60
CA GLU A 135 0.39 13.70 -8.79
C GLU A 135 0.46 14.49 -7.47
N ALA A 136 0.12 13.87 -6.35
CA ALA A 136 0.22 14.52 -5.04
C ALA A 136 1.68 14.78 -4.63
N LYS A 137 2.61 13.84 -4.89
CA LYS A 137 4.06 14.03 -4.68
C LYS A 137 4.58 15.21 -5.52
N SER A 138 4.19 15.27 -6.78
CA SER A 138 4.54 16.35 -7.70
C SER A 138 3.92 17.70 -7.29
N GLY A 139 2.66 17.68 -6.83
CA GLY A 139 1.98 18.84 -6.25
C GLY A 139 2.72 19.40 -5.03
N LEU A 140 3.12 18.53 -4.11
CA LEU A 140 3.87 18.90 -2.91
C LEU A 140 5.23 19.52 -3.25
N GLY A 141 5.98 18.93 -4.18
CA GLY A 141 7.25 19.50 -4.65
C GLY A 141 7.08 20.89 -5.28
N ARG A 142 6.03 21.08 -6.08
CA ARG A 142 5.70 22.40 -6.67
C ARG A 142 5.31 23.42 -5.60
N ALA A 143 4.47 23.03 -4.63
CA ALA A 143 4.06 23.91 -3.53
C ALA A 143 5.27 24.37 -2.70
N TRP A 144 6.18 23.45 -2.39
CA TRP A 144 7.41 23.76 -1.70
C TRP A 144 8.30 24.73 -2.51
N LEU A 145 8.52 24.48 -3.80
CA LEU A 145 9.34 25.35 -4.65
C LEU A 145 8.75 26.76 -4.79
N ASN A 146 7.44 26.85 -4.97
CA ASN A 146 6.73 28.13 -5.03
C ASN A 146 6.92 28.90 -3.72
N ARG A 147 6.75 28.22 -2.58
CA ARG A 147 6.93 28.83 -1.27
C ARG A 147 8.37 29.33 -1.06
N ASN A 148 9.35 28.53 -1.46
CA ASN A 148 10.77 28.92 -1.41
C ASN A 148 11.01 30.22 -2.19
N THR A 149 10.47 30.29 -3.42
CA THR A 149 10.57 31.48 -4.27
C THR A 149 9.94 32.71 -3.62
N THR A 150 8.76 32.56 -3.00
CA THR A 150 8.08 33.64 -2.27
C THR A 150 8.92 34.16 -1.09
N LEU A 151 9.53 33.26 -0.32
CA LEU A 151 10.37 33.63 0.82
C LEU A 151 11.65 34.36 0.37
N GLU A 152 12.29 33.91 -0.70
CA GLU A 152 13.49 34.55 -1.26
C GLU A 152 13.20 35.96 -1.83
N GLN A 153 12.05 36.13 -2.50
CA GLN A 153 11.59 37.44 -2.94
C GLN A 153 11.35 38.38 -1.75
N ALA A 154 10.67 37.91 -0.70
CA ALA A 154 10.42 38.69 0.50
C ALA A 154 11.72 39.10 1.20
N ARG A 155 12.70 38.19 1.28
CA ARG A 155 14.03 38.46 1.83
C ARG A 155 14.75 39.54 1.03
N THR A 156 14.73 39.46 -0.30
CA THR A 156 15.36 40.44 -1.19
C THR A 156 14.75 41.83 -1.03
N LEU A 157 13.42 41.93 -0.96
CA LEU A 157 12.71 43.20 -0.77
C LEU A 157 13.01 43.83 0.59
N GLN A 158 13.10 43.02 1.65
CA GLN A 158 13.49 43.51 2.96
C GLN A 158 14.91 44.10 2.93
N VAL A 159 15.89 43.40 2.35
CA VAL A 159 17.28 43.91 2.21
C VAL A 159 17.33 45.23 1.43
N ARG A 160 16.61 45.34 0.31
CA ARG A 160 16.58 46.58 -0.50
C ARG A 160 15.98 47.78 0.24
N ARG A 161 14.99 47.54 1.10
CA ARG A 161 14.39 48.61 1.93
C ARG A 161 15.38 49.16 2.95
N PHE A 162 16.38 48.38 3.36
CA PHE A 162 17.44 48.84 4.26
C PHE A 162 18.57 49.56 3.52
N THR A 163 18.93 49.12 2.31
CA THR A 163 20.04 49.74 1.55
C THR A 163 19.71 51.12 0.96
N PHE A 164 18.44 51.52 0.91
CA PHE A 164 18.00 52.83 0.41
C PHE A 164 17.69 53.86 1.53
N ILE A 165 17.87 53.49 2.80
CA ILE A 165 17.63 54.37 3.97
C ILE A 165 18.96 54.79 4.66
N GLN A 166 20.12 54.40 4.12
CA GLN A 166 21.44 54.96 4.47
C GLN A 166 22.01 55.73 3.28
#